data_AF-A0A950LVN1-F1
#
_entry.id   AF-A0A950LVN1-F1
#
_cell.length_a   1.000
_cell.length_b   1.000
_cell.length_c   1.000
_cell.angle_alpha   90.00
_cell.angle_beta   90.00
_cell.angle_gamma   90.00
#
_symmetry.space_group_name_H-M   'P 1'
#
loop_
_entity.id
_entity.type
_entity.pdbx_description
1 polymer ?
#
loop_
_entity_poly.entity_id
_entity_poly.type
_entity_poly.pdbx_seq_one_letter_code
_entity_poly.pdbx_strand_id
1 'polypeptide(L)'
;MLDSPHMAPQVEQSFRTARTNNASIWGISQAIEDYTGMKEKPRPAGPGILQSISVKWIGKQKGDGVALNEHINLSDAAVETVRTFAPPVMRHSSQMLLVLGENETNQIVRVVPTPLLYWICTSYGREKQYRSWALEQNPNRPALEVYQQLARKFPH
;
A
#
# COMPACT_ATOMS: atom_id res chain seq x y z
N MET A 1 -16.53 5.88 2.22
CA MET A 1 -16.42 6.69 0.99
C MET A 1 -17.06 5.98 -0.20
N LEU A 2 -16.63 4.75 -0.54
CA LEU A 2 -17.18 3.98 -1.65
C LEU A 2 -18.60 3.43 -1.41
N ASP A 3 -19.07 3.41 -0.17
CA ASP A 3 -20.48 3.10 0.15
C ASP A 3 -21.44 4.27 -0.14
N SER A 4 -20.92 5.46 -0.44
CA SER A 4 -21.76 6.64 -0.73
C SER A 4 -22.12 6.67 -2.21
N PRO A 5 -23.42 6.71 -2.56
CA PRO A 5 -23.88 6.77 -3.96
C PRO A 5 -23.45 8.06 -4.66
N HIS A 6 -23.13 9.11 -3.89
CA HIS A 6 -22.71 10.41 -4.39
C HIS A 6 -21.21 10.63 -4.40
N MET A 7 -20.40 9.71 -3.84
CA MET A 7 -18.94 9.86 -3.84
C MET A 7 -18.25 8.75 -4.62
N ALA A 8 -18.83 7.54 -4.64
CA ALA A 8 -18.24 6.41 -5.32
C ALA A 8 -18.00 6.67 -6.83
N PRO A 9 -18.95 7.24 -7.59
CA PRO A 9 -18.74 7.54 -9.01
C PRO A 9 -17.61 8.56 -9.24
N GLN A 10 -17.45 9.53 -8.36
CA GLN A 10 -16.44 10.58 -8.47
C GLN A 10 -15.05 10.04 -8.17
N VAL A 11 -14.95 9.12 -7.20
CA VAL A 11 -13.69 8.42 -6.91
C VAL A 11 -13.31 7.55 -8.11
N GLU A 12 -14.23 6.73 -8.63
CA GLU A 12 -14.01 5.93 -9.84
C GLU A 12 -13.56 6.79 -11.03
N GLN A 13 -14.26 7.90 -11.28
CA GLN A 13 -13.92 8.81 -12.36
C GLN A 13 -12.53 9.44 -12.18
N SER A 14 -12.14 9.73 -10.94
CA SER A 14 -10.80 10.24 -10.64
C SER A 14 -9.73 9.23 -11.02
N PHE A 15 -9.92 7.94 -10.69
CA PHE A 15 -8.99 6.88 -11.09
C PHE A 15 -8.88 6.74 -12.62
N ARG A 16 -9.99 6.91 -13.35
CA ARG A 16 -10.01 6.85 -14.82
C ARG A 16 -9.32 8.04 -15.49
N THR A 17 -9.41 9.24 -14.91
CA THR A 17 -9.02 10.49 -15.57
C THR A 17 -7.71 11.09 -15.08
N ALA A 18 -7.18 10.64 -13.94
CA ALA A 18 -5.93 11.17 -13.38
C ALA A 18 -4.77 11.15 -14.40
N ARG A 19 -4.63 10.06 -15.16
CA ARG A 19 -3.58 9.91 -16.18
C ARG A 19 -3.61 11.02 -17.23
N THR A 20 -4.80 11.37 -17.72
CA THR A 20 -5.00 12.42 -18.74
C THR A 20 -4.69 13.82 -18.19
N ASN A 21 -4.75 13.98 -16.87
CA ASN A 21 -4.46 15.24 -16.18
C ASN A 21 -3.03 15.30 -15.62
N ASN A 22 -2.12 14.44 -16.11
CA ASN A 22 -0.74 14.33 -15.60
C ASN A 22 -0.67 14.12 -14.07
N ALA A 23 -1.64 13.39 -13.53
CA ALA A 23 -1.77 13.10 -12.11
C ALA A 23 -1.70 11.59 -11.86
N SER A 24 -1.35 11.22 -10.62
CA SER A 24 -1.34 9.85 -10.13
C SER A 24 -2.18 9.75 -8.87
N ILE A 25 -2.99 8.69 -8.77
CA ILE A 25 -3.78 8.38 -7.58
C ILE A 25 -3.27 7.08 -6.99
N TRP A 26 -3.05 7.09 -5.68
CA TRP A 26 -2.64 5.93 -4.91
C TRP A 26 -3.77 5.52 -3.96
N GLY A 27 -4.29 4.32 -4.16
CA GLY A 27 -5.20 3.66 -3.24
C GLY A 27 -4.43 2.72 -2.31
N ILE A 28 -4.64 2.84 -1.00
CA ILE A 28 -4.04 1.95 0.01
C ILE A 28 -5.17 1.35 0.83
N SER A 29 -5.25 0.03 0.87
CA SER A 29 -6.28 -0.73 1.56
C SER A 29 -5.70 -2.05 2.08
N GLN A 30 -6.38 -2.65 3.06
CA GLN A 30 -5.98 -3.92 3.66
C GLN A 30 -6.48 -5.13 2.86
N ALA A 31 -7.64 -5.01 2.20
CA ALA A 31 -8.31 -6.10 1.50
C ALA A 31 -8.97 -5.58 0.22
N ILE A 32 -8.99 -6.39 -0.84
CA ILE A 32 -9.59 -6.00 -2.12
C ILE A 32 -11.08 -5.71 -1.97
N GLU A 33 -11.74 -6.39 -1.05
CA GLU A 33 -13.14 -6.25 -0.69
C GLU A 33 -13.45 -4.86 -0.11
N ASP A 34 -12.47 -4.09 0.37
CA ASP A 34 -12.68 -2.68 0.72
C ASP A 34 -13.09 -1.86 -0.51
N TYR A 35 -12.62 -2.23 -1.70
CA TYR A 35 -13.03 -1.64 -2.97
C TYR A 35 -14.30 -2.29 -3.52
N THR A 36 -14.34 -3.62 -3.60
CA THR A 36 -15.36 -4.34 -4.36
C THR A 36 -16.58 -4.75 -3.53
N GLY A 37 -16.49 -4.67 -2.21
CA GLY A 37 -17.52 -5.19 -1.31
C GLY A 37 -17.46 -6.72 -1.18
N MET A 38 -18.34 -7.25 -0.33
CA MET A 38 -18.54 -8.70 -0.21
C MET A 38 -19.55 -9.17 -1.27
N LYS A 39 -19.63 -10.48 -1.54
CA LYS A 39 -20.60 -11.03 -2.51
C LYS A 39 -22.04 -10.67 -2.16
N GLU A 40 -22.38 -10.60 -0.88
CA GLU A 40 -23.72 -10.26 -0.37
C GLU A 40 -24.01 -8.76 -0.45
N LYS A 41 -22.95 -7.92 -0.49
CA LYS A 41 -23.06 -6.46 -0.54
C LYS A 41 -21.95 -5.87 -1.43
N PRO A 42 -22.09 -6.00 -2.76
CA PRO A 42 -21.08 -5.53 -3.70
C PRO A 42 -21.06 -4.00 -3.77
N ARG A 43 -19.89 -3.46 -4.12
CA ARG A 43 -19.65 -2.04 -4.39
C ARG A 43 -19.41 -1.86 -5.89
N PRO A 44 -20.40 -1.37 -6.65
CA PRO A 44 -20.33 -1.32 -8.12
C PRO A 44 -19.14 -0.54 -8.69
N ALA A 45 -18.69 0.51 -7.98
CA ALA A 45 -17.55 1.33 -8.40
C ALA A 45 -16.19 0.63 -8.23
N GLY A 46 -16.10 -0.38 -7.35
CA GLY A 46 -14.85 -1.05 -6.99
C GLY A 46 -14.11 -1.68 -8.17
N PRO A 47 -14.78 -2.55 -8.96
CA PRO A 47 -14.18 -3.15 -10.15
C PRO A 47 -13.65 -2.10 -11.15
N GLY A 48 -14.39 -1.02 -11.39
CA GLY A 48 -13.98 0.06 -12.29
C GLY A 48 -12.71 0.78 -11.81
N ILE A 49 -12.55 0.95 -10.49
CA ILE A 49 -11.32 1.47 -9.88
C ILE A 49 -10.16 0.49 -10.12
N LEU A 50 -10.31 -0.80 -9.77
CA LEU A 50 -9.23 -1.78 -9.83
C LEU A 50 -8.73 -2.03 -11.26
N GLN A 51 -9.64 -2.04 -12.24
CA GLN A 51 -9.30 -2.17 -13.66
C GLN A 51 -8.53 -0.96 -14.20
N SER A 52 -8.80 0.24 -13.67
CA SER A 52 -8.12 1.49 -14.11
C SER A 52 -6.68 1.60 -13.60
N ILE A 53 -6.26 0.76 -12.65
CA ILE A 53 -4.95 0.83 -12.02
C ILE A 53 -3.92 0.04 -12.82
N SER A 54 -2.91 0.74 -13.37
CA SER A 54 -1.82 0.13 -14.14
C SER A 54 -0.72 -0.52 -13.30
N VAL A 55 -0.58 -0.15 -12.03
CA VAL A 55 0.46 -0.67 -11.13
C VAL A 55 -0.18 -1.07 -9.80
N LYS A 56 -0.09 -2.34 -9.43
CA LYS A 56 -0.64 -2.85 -8.17
C LYS A 56 0.47 -3.47 -7.33
N TRP A 57 0.50 -3.11 -6.05
CA TRP A 57 1.41 -3.67 -5.06
C TRP A 57 0.60 -4.49 -4.07
N ILE A 58 0.72 -5.81 -4.16
CA ILE A 58 -0.12 -6.73 -3.40
C ILE A 58 0.75 -7.39 -2.34
N GLY A 59 0.59 -6.95 -1.09
CA GLY A 59 1.18 -7.63 0.07
C GLY A 59 0.39 -8.88 0.46
N LYS A 60 0.83 -9.55 1.53
CA LYS A 60 0.14 -10.72 2.10
C LYS A 60 -1.35 -10.42 2.30
N GLN A 61 -2.21 -11.20 1.66
CA GLN A 61 -3.67 -11.13 1.83
C GLN A 61 -4.16 -12.17 2.85
N LYS A 62 -5.26 -11.87 3.53
CA LYS A 62 -6.02 -12.84 4.34
C LYS A 62 -7.15 -13.39 3.47
N GLY A 63 -7.53 -14.65 3.70
CA GLY A 63 -8.64 -15.29 2.97
C GLY A 63 -8.19 -16.28 1.89
N ASP A 64 -9.11 -16.66 1.01
CA ASP A 64 -8.94 -17.64 -0.06
C ASP A 64 -8.36 -17.04 -1.35
N GLY A 65 -8.34 -15.71 -1.47
CA GLY A 65 -7.79 -15.01 -2.63
C GLY A 65 -8.72 -14.96 -3.84
N VAL A 66 -10.00 -15.35 -3.69
CA VAL A 66 -10.98 -15.34 -4.79
C VAL A 66 -11.13 -13.94 -5.39
N ALA A 67 -11.16 -12.89 -4.55
CA ALA A 67 -11.24 -11.51 -5.01
C ALA A 67 -10.02 -11.05 -5.84
N LEU A 68 -8.84 -11.64 -5.61
CA LEU A 68 -7.65 -11.35 -6.41
C LEU A 68 -7.76 -11.94 -7.82
N ASN A 69 -8.31 -13.14 -7.94
CA ASN A 69 -8.56 -13.76 -9.23
C ASN A 69 -9.69 -13.01 -9.96
N GLU A 70 -10.85 -12.84 -9.32
CA GLU A 70 -12.05 -12.24 -9.93
C GLU A 70 -11.90 -10.76 -10.34
N HIS A 71 -11.11 -9.96 -9.60
CA HIS A 71 -11.04 -8.50 -9.82
C HIS A 71 -9.69 -7.98 -10.29
N ILE A 72 -8.61 -8.75 -10.11
CA ILE A 72 -7.26 -8.38 -10.54
C ILE A 72 -6.75 -9.31 -11.65
N ASN A 73 -7.48 -10.38 -11.97
CA ASN A 73 -7.09 -11.40 -12.95
C ASN A 73 -5.73 -12.02 -12.61
N LEU A 74 -5.45 -12.25 -11.32
CA LEU A 74 -4.27 -13.01 -10.94
C LEU A 74 -4.48 -14.50 -11.19
N SER A 75 -3.49 -15.15 -11.80
CA SER A 75 -3.46 -16.61 -11.90
C SER A 75 -3.41 -17.28 -10.53
N ASP A 76 -3.89 -18.52 -10.43
CA ASP A 76 -3.91 -19.28 -9.18
C ASP A 76 -2.51 -19.42 -8.56
N ALA A 77 -1.47 -19.54 -9.40
CA ALA A 77 -0.08 -19.57 -8.95
C ALA A 77 0.36 -18.24 -8.31
N ALA A 78 -0.07 -17.10 -8.86
CA ALA A 78 0.20 -15.79 -8.28
C ALA A 78 -0.57 -15.56 -6.98
N VAL A 79 -1.82 -16.01 -6.90
CA VAL A 79 -2.63 -15.98 -5.67
C VAL A 79 -1.97 -16.80 -4.57
N GLU A 80 -1.55 -18.03 -4.87
CA GLU A 80 -0.89 -18.89 -3.89
C GLU A 80 0.44 -18.27 -3.41
N THR A 81 1.22 -17.71 -4.35
CA THR A 81 2.44 -16.96 -4.02
C THR A 81 2.17 -15.85 -3.00
N VAL A 82 1.15 -15.02 -3.21
CA VAL A 82 0.76 -13.94 -2.28
C VAL A 82 0.41 -14.48 -0.89
N ARG A 83 -0.24 -15.65 -0.81
CA ARG A 83 -0.59 -16.30 0.48
C ARG A 83 0.64 -16.77 1.25
N THR A 84 1.67 -17.23 0.53
CA THR A 84 2.93 -17.69 1.14
C THR A 84 3.81 -16.55 1.68
N PHE A 85 3.55 -15.29 1.30
CA PHE A 85 4.34 -14.17 1.79
C PHE A 85 4.39 -14.15 3.32
N ALA A 86 5.58 -13.96 3.86
CA ALA A 86 5.76 -13.77 5.28
C ALA A 86 4.94 -12.54 5.73
N PRO A 87 4.34 -12.58 6.94
CA PRO A 87 3.82 -11.37 7.55
C PRO A 87 4.92 -10.28 7.51
N PRO A 88 4.57 -9.01 7.21
CA PRO A 88 5.53 -7.92 7.24
C PRO A 88 6.34 -7.94 8.53
N VAL A 89 7.65 -8.14 8.42
CA VAL A 89 8.53 -8.11 9.59
C VAL A 89 8.91 -6.65 9.79
N MET A 90 8.35 -6.06 10.84
CA MET A 90 8.61 -4.68 11.24
C MET A 90 10.13 -4.45 11.32
N ARG A 91 10.63 -3.36 10.72
CA ARG A 91 12.06 -2.99 10.56
C ARG A 91 12.88 -3.71 9.48
N HIS A 92 12.42 -4.82 8.91
CA HIS A 92 13.25 -5.59 7.98
C HIS A 92 12.79 -5.45 6.54
N SER A 93 11.70 -6.11 6.20
CA SER A 93 11.23 -6.13 4.83
C SER A 93 9.82 -6.65 4.71
N SER A 94 9.17 -6.24 3.63
CA SER A 94 7.89 -6.79 3.20
C SER A 94 8.05 -7.37 1.80
N GLN A 95 7.55 -8.57 1.59
CA GLN A 95 7.40 -9.13 0.25
C GLN A 95 6.05 -8.70 -0.32
N MET A 96 6.05 -8.31 -1.59
CA MET A 96 4.87 -7.89 -2.32
C MET A 96 4.94 -8.45 -3.73
N LEU A 97 3.78 -8.72 -4.32
CA LEU A 97 3.64 -8.97 -5.74
C LEU A 97 3.42 -7.64 -6.44
N LEU A 98 4.33 -7.27 -7.34
CA LEU A 98 4.20 -6.14 -8.24
C LEU A 98 3.53 -6.61 -9.53
N VAL A 99 2.36 -6.07 -9.82
CA VAL A 99 1.59 -6.32 -11.04
C VAL A 99 1.66 -5.08 -11.93
N LEU A 100 2.13 -5.24 -13.16
CA LEU A 100 2.29 -4.15 -14.12
C LEU A 100 1.44 -4.37 -15.37
N GLY A 101 0.63 -3.36 -15.71
CA GLY A 101 -0.22 -3.34 -16.90
C GLY A 101 -1.37 -4.34 -16.86
N GLU A 102 -2.01 -4.53 -18.00
CA GLU A 102 -3.09 -5.52 -18.21
C GLU A 102 -2.52 -6.92 -18.58
N ASN A 103 -1.28 -6.98 -19.09
CA ASN A 103 -0.60 -8.21 -19.50
C ASN A 103 0.40 -8.67 -18.41
N GLU A 104 -0.16 -9.36 -17.40
CA GLU A 104 0.41 -10.15 -16.29
C GLU A 104 1.94 -10.23 -16.09
N THR A 105 2.67 -9.12 -16.16
CA THR A 105 4.07 -9.09 -15.73
C THR A 105 4.08 -8.95 -14.23
N ASN A 106 4.09 -10.10 -13.55
CA ASN A 106 4.07 -10.21 -12.11
C ASN A 106 5.49 -10.47 -11.59
N GLN A 107 5.95 -9.66 -10.65
CA GLN A 107 7.26 -9.83 -10.02
C GLN A 107 7.12 -9.83 -8.51
N ILE A 108 7.84 -10.73 -7.84
CA ILE A 108 7.98 -10.67 -6.39
C ILE A 108 9.06 -9.64 -6.06
N VAL A 109 8.67 -8.58 -5.36
CA VAL A 109 9.57 -7.54 -4.89
C VAL A 109 9.71 -7.60 -3.37
N ARG A 110 10.91 -7.33 -2.88
CA ARG A 110 11.18 -7.16 -1.45
C ARG A 110 11.43 -5.68 -1.17
N VAL A 111 10.54 -5.07 -0.40
CA VAL A 111 10.65 -3.68 0.03
C VAL A 111 11.39 -3.65 1.35
N VAL A 112 12.52 -2.95 1.38
CA VAL A 112 13.34 -2.73 2.58
C VAL A 112 13.34 -1.22 2.86
N PRO A 113 12.81 -0.76 4.00
CA PRO A 113 12.91 0.65 4.34
C PRO A 113 14.36 1.02 4.57
N THR A 114 14.81 2.14 4.00
CA THR A 114 16.10 2.71 4.40
C THR A 114 16.00 3.17 5.86
N PRO A 115 17.13 3.29 6.59
CA PRO A 115 17.08 3.76 7.98
C PRO A 115 16.39 5.12 8.14
N LEU A 116 16.57 6.01 7.16
CA LEU A 116 15.87 7.30 7.14
C LEU A 116 14.35 7.11 7.02
N LEU A 117 13.88 6.30 6.06
CA LEU A 117 12.46 6.01 5.90
C LEU A 117 11.86 5.34 7.13
N TYR A 118 12.63 4.49 7.82
CA TYR A 118 12.21 3.91 9.08
C TYR A 118 11.92 4.99 10.13
N TRP A 119 12.85 5.94 10.35
CA TRP A 119 12.63 7.01 11.32
C TRP A 119 11.53 7.99 10.93
N ILE A 120 11.28 8.19 9.64
CA ILE A 120 10.14 8.98 9.15
C ILE A 120 8.81 8.24 9.42
N CYS A 121 8.73 6.95 9.13
CA CYS A 121 7.46 6.21 9.07
C CYS A 121 7.19 5.29 10.27
N THR A 122 8.10 5.20 11.25
CA THR A 122 7.93 4.27 12.37
C THR A 122 6.65 4.55 13.17
N SER A 123 5.90 3.48 13.41
CA SER A 123 4.70 3.45 14.24
C SER A 123 4.93 2.76 15.59
N TYR A 124 6.14 2.26 15.86
CA TYR A 124 6.44 1.57 17.11
C TYR A 124 6.51 2.55 18.28
N GLY A 125 5.80 2.25 19.36
CA GLY A 125 5.59 3.18 20.47
C GLY A 125 6.88 3.77 21.03
N ARG A 126 7.89 2.92 21.28
CA ARG A 126 9.18 3.35 21.84
C ARG A 126 9.95 4.27 20.90
N GLU A 127 10.07 3.92 19.62
CA GLU A 127 10.81 4.74 18.66
C GLU A 127 10.04 6.00 18.29
N LYS A 128 8.71 5.94 18.25
CA LYS A 128 7.87 7.11 18.07
C LYS A 128 8.08 8.12 19.21
N GLN A 129 8.10 7.65 20.46
CA GLN A 129 8.42 8.49 21.63
C GLN A 129 9.83 9.06 21.55
N TYR A 130 10.83 8.23 21.21
CA TYR A 130 12.21 8.69 21.11
C TYR A 130 12.41 9.73 19.99
N ARG A 131 11.73 9.55 18.85
CA ARG A 131 11.71 10.52 17.76
C ARG A 131 11.08 11.83 18.18
N SER A 132 9.94 11.81 18.87
CA SER A 132 9.30 13.01 19.40
C SER A 132 10.23 13.76 20.36
N TRP A 133 10.82 13.05 21.32
CA TRP A 133 11.83 13.62 22.22
C TRP A 133 13.02 14.22 21.44
N ALA A 134 13.56 13.53 20.42
CA ALA A 134 14.69 14.02 19.64
C ALA A 134 14.35 15.31 18.87
N LEU A 135 13.12 15.45 18.36
CA LEU A 135 12.64 16.68 17.74
C LEU A 135 12.50 17.81 18.77
N GLU A 136 11.95 17.52 19.95
CA GLU A 136 11.82 18.47 21.06
C GLU A 136 13.19 18.99 21.56
N GLN A 137 14.22 18.15 21.56
CA GLN A 137 15.59 18.55 21.89
C GLN A 137 16.28 19.38 20.79
N ASN A 138 15.71 19.43 19.58
CA ASN A 138 16.29 20.11 18.42
C ASN A 138 15.26 21.05 17.75
N PRO A 139 14.64 22.00 18.47
CA PRO A 139 13.49 22.77 17.97
C PRO A 139 13.85 23.69 16.79
N ASN A 140 15.12 24.10 16.67
CA ASN A 140 15.60 24.98 15.61
C ASN A 140 16.12 24.24 14.37
N ARG A 141 16.09 22.89 14.38
CA ARG A 141 16.60 22.09 13.26
C ARG A 141 15.43 21.54 12.43
N PRO A 142 15.56 21.48 11.09
CA PRO A 142 14.57 20.81 10.26
C PRO A 142 14.40 19.34 10.69
N ALA A 143 13.16 18.87 10.73
CA ALA A 143 12.84 17.50 11.15
C ALA A 143 13.62 16.44 10.34
N LEU A 144 13.81 16.69 9.04
CA LEU A 144 14.58 15.80 8.17
C LEU A 144 16.02 15.59 8.65
N GLU A 145 16.70 16.63 9.14
CA GLU A 145 18.06 16.50 9.66
C GLU A 145 18.10 15.69 10.95
N VAL A 146 17.09 15.87 11.82
CA VAL A 146 16.96 15.08 13.05
C VAL A 146 16.75 13.61 12.68
N TYR A 147 15.89 13.31 11.70
CA TYR A 147 15.70 11.94 11.20
C TYR A 147 16.96 11.36 10.57
N GLN A 148 17.74 12.14 9.82
CA GLN A 148 19.02 11.71 9.27
C GLN A 148 20.03 11.39 10.38
N GLN A 149 20.07 12.19 11.45
CA GLN A 149 20.92 11.91 12.61
C GLN A 149 20.49 10.62 13.31
N LEU A 150 19.19 10.42 13.53
CA LEU A 150 18.64 9.19 14.10
C LEU A 150 18.97 7.97 13.22
N ALA A 151 18.82 8.10 11.90
CA ALA A 151 19.14 7.07 10.93
C ALA A 151 20.64 6.70 10.90
N ARG A 152 21.54 7.67 11.07
CA ARG A 152 22.99 7.41 11.20
C ARG A 152 23.33 6.74 12.53
N LYS A 153 22.66 7.14 13.62
CA LYS A 153 22.90 6.60 14.97
C LYS A 153 22.31 5.20 15.14
N PHE A 154 21.19 4.93 14.49
CA PHE A 154 20.45 3.67 14.55
C PHE A 154 20.10 3.20 13.12
N PRO A 155 21.06 2.57 12.42
CA PRO A 155 20.87 2.13 11.04
C PRO A 155 20.09 0.80 10.89
N HIS A 156 19.68 0.17 11.99
CA HIS A 156 18.99 -1.13 12.02
C HIS A 156 17.74 -1.10 12.91
#